data_AF-A0A3R9NXC1-F1
#
_entry.id   AF-A0A3R9NXC1-F1
#
_cell.length_a   1.000
_cell.length_b   1.000
_cell.length_c   1.000
_cell.angle_alpha   90.00
_cell.angle_beta   90.00
_cell.angle_gamma   90.00
#
_symmetry.space_group_name_H-M   'P 1'
#
loop_
_entity.id
_entity.type
_entity.pdbx_description
1 polymer ?
#
loop_
_entity_poly.entity_id
_entity_poly.type
_entity_poly.pdbx_seq_one_letter_code
_entity_poly.pdbx_strand_id
1 'polypeptide(L)'
;MKVNSLPLTTSHEEIVSTTPEELNEKFNRVIRRRSFLQGLGFASASSALLPAAGLLTAKQGHASELEHHGPLSRGDAAILRFLAAAELIESDLWTQYNELGGVNGGNPAYIAALENLDGDMPQYISDNTDDELSHAAFLNAYLKSKGAQPVNLDAFRTLPSSQATGAKQIGRLTNLLNLDVDLSWYTRYRSEENPDFGAKFKGPFTISNQPAVPLNDTDTPPNTPQPAPPITPQSRRMQAIANTAGFHFAYIEQGGASLYTNMALKASDLEVLRIVVSIGGVEVDHFGLWHDKAGNAVATPLAGLIDPVTGLTFPDLNAPPTELTQTNLILPEPCDFIKGEKLPPCSVIRPSLTENAGAVATIKSFTADLLFAGQSTAFFEFIMELAVEADAARRDL
;
A
#
# COMPACT_ATOMS: atom_id res chain seq x y z
N MET A 1 -42.16 -29.49 47.44
CA MET A 1 -43.30 -28.54 47.41
C MET A 1 -43.34 -27.95 46.00
N LYS A 2 -44.48 -28.13 45.34
CA LYS A 2 -44.92 -27.80 43.97
C LYS A 2 -43.92 -27.21 42.95
N VAL A 3 -43.76 -28.01 41.89
CA VAL A 3 -43.36 -27.67 40.52
C VAL A 3 -44.34 -26.67 39.92
N ASN A 4 -43.85 -25.65 39.24
CA ASN A 4 -44.60 -24.90 38.23
C ASN A 4 -43.75 -24.84 36.95
N SER A 5 -44.23 -25.55 35.94
CA SER A 5 -43.74 -25.62 34.57
C SER A 5 -44.27 -24.45 33.73
N LEU A 6 -43.40 -23.81 32.96
CA LEU A 6 -43.76 -22.97 31.80
C LEU A 6 -42.78 -23.28 30.64
N PRO A 7 -43.21 -23.11 29.37
CA PRO A 7 -42.83 -23.99 28.26
C PRO A 7 -41.59 -23.52 27.47
N LEU A 8 -40.91 -24.49 26.84
CA LEU A 8 -39.92 -24.25 25.78
C LEU A 8 -40.63 -23.67 24.54
N THR A 9 -40.18 -22.49 24.10
CA THR A 9 -40.42 -21.97 22.75
C THR A 9 -39.12 -22.08 21.95
N THR A 10 -39.11 -22.97 20.96
CA THR A 10 -38.11 -23.03 19.89
C THR A 10 -38.39 -21.91 18.89
N SER A 11 -37.49 -20.93 18.79
CA SER A 11 -37.49 -19.96 17.68
C SER A 11 -36.77 -20.59 16.48
N HIS A 12 -37.54 -21.01 15.49
CA HIS A 12 -37.03 -21.22 14.13
C HIS A 12 -36.83 -19.84 13.50
N GLU A 13 -35.58 -19.45 13.23
CA GLU A 13 -35.29 -18.42 12.25
C GLU A 13 -35.37 -19.05 10.85
N GLU A 14 -36.37 -18.63 10.07
CA GLU A 14 -36.46 -18.92 8.65
C GLU A 14 -35.35 -18.18 7.90
N ILE A 15 -34.47 -18.93 7.24
CA ILE A 15 -33.55 -18.40 6.24
C ILE A 15 -34.39 -18.05 5.00
N VAL A 16 -34.62 -16.76 4.78
CA VAL A 16 -35.24 -16.27 3.54
C VAL A 16 -34.26 -16.47 2.38
N SER A 17 -34.56 -17.42 1.50
CA SER A 17 -33.84 -17.60 0.24
C SER A 17 -34.28 -16.55 -0.77
N THR A 18 -33.42 -15.57 -1.05
CA THR A 18 -33.57 -14.68 -2.21
C THR A 18 -33.37 -15.46 -3.51
N THR A 19 -34.25 -15.28 -4.48
CA THR A 19 -34.19 -16.02 -5.75
C THR A 19 -33.17 -15.40 -6.73
N PRO A 20 -32.64 -16.18 -7.69
CA PRO A 20 -31.71 -15.68 -8.72
C PRO A 20 -32.25 -14.49 -9.54
N GLU A 21 -33.57 -14.34 -9.63
CA GLU A 21 -34.22 -13.26 -10.35
C GLU A 21 -34.13 -11.92 -9.59
N GLU A 22 -34.23 -11.93 -8.26
CA GLU A 22 -34.05 -10.74 -7.41
C GLU A 22 -32.59 -10.27 -7.39
N LEU A 23 -31.64 -11.21 -7.48
CA LEU A 23 -30.21 -10.91 -7.63
C LEU A 23 -29.93 -10.28 -8.99
N ASN A 24 -30.56 -10.78 -10.06
CA ASN A 24 -30.40 -10.23 -11.41
C ASN A 24 -31.01 -8.83 -11.55
N GLU A 25 -32.13 -8.53 -10.89
CA GLU A 25 -32.70 -7.17 -10.85
C GLU A 25 -31.82 -6.18 -10.07
N LYS A 26 -31.23 -6.60 -8.94
CA LYS A 26 -30.26 -5.78 -8.19
C LYS A 26 -28.98 -5.54 -9.00
N PHE A 27 -28.50 -6.55 -9.72
CA PHE A 27 -27.32 -6.46 -10.60
C PHE A 27 -27.56 -5.51 -11.78
N ASN A 28 -28.72 -5.61 -12.44
CA ASN A 28 -29.11 -4.71 -13.54
C ASN A 28 -29.31 -3.25 -13.08
N ARG A 29 -29.72 -3.03 -11.83
CA ARG A 29 -29.82 -1.69 -11.22
C ARG A 29 -28.45 -1.06 -10.94
N VAL A 30 -27.43 -1.87 -10.67
CA VAL A 30 -26.03 -1.42 -10.52
C VAL A 30 -25.41 -1.10 -11.88
N ILE A 31 -25.69 -1.93 -12.90
CA ILE A 31 -25.21 -1.72 -14.28
C ILE A 31 -25.80 -0.44 -14.91
N ARG A 32 -27.07 -0.12 -14.64
CA ARG A 32 -27.71 1.15 -15.11
C ARG A 32 -27.17 2.42 -14.43
N ARG A 33 -26.47 2.31 -13.30
CA ARG A 33 -25.80 3.46 -12.66
C ARG A 33 -24.41 3.74 -13.25
N ARG A 34 -23.84 2.80 -14.00
CA ARG A 34 -22.55 2.97 -14.70
C ARG A 34 -22.67 3.44 -16.16
N SER A 35 -23.88 3.57 -16.71
CA SER A 35 -24.10 4.11 -18.06
C SER A 35 -24.32 5.64 -18.12
N PHE A 36 -24.05 6.38 -17.05
CA PHE A 36 -24.21 7.84 -17.02
C PHE A 36 -22.91 8.63 -17.29
N LEU A 37 -21.78 7.97 -17.53
CA LEU A 37 -20.51 8.64 -17.86
C LEU A 37 -19.91 8.24 -19.23
N GLN A 38 -20.66 7.54 -20.08
CA GLN A 38 -20.31 7.40 -21.50
C GLN A 38 -21.28 8.22 -22.34
N GLY A 39 -20.90 9.48 -22.59
CA GLY A 39 -21.71 10.32 -23.46
C GLY A 39 -21.27 11.76 -23.58
N LEU A 40 -19.97 12.08 -23.74
CA LEU A 40 -19.56 13.38 -24.28
C LEU A 40 -18.29 13.24 -25.13
N GLY A 41 -18.51 12.86 -26.40
CA GLY A 41 -17.57 13.08 -27.49
C GLY A 41 -18.25 13.94 -28.57
N PHE A 42 -17.62 15.08 -28.88
CA PHE A 42 -17.71 15.88 -30.11
C PHE A 42 -19.10 16.24 -30.70
N ALA A 43 -19.50 17.51 -30.58
CA ALA A 43 -20.18 18.24 -31.67
C ALA A 43 -20.14 19.76 -31.46
N SER A 44 -19.74 20.46 -32.51
CA SER A 44 -19.66 21.91 -32.71
C SER A 44 -21.02 22.60 -32.93
N ALA A 45 -21.03 23.91 -32.68
CA ALA A 45 -21.80 24.99 -33.36
C ALA A 45 -23.18 25.46 -32.82
N SER A 46 -23.18 26.72 -32.34
CA SER A 46 -24.09 27.82 -32.69
C SER A 46 -25.52 27.95 -32.10
N SER A 47 -25.66 28.96 -31.22
CA SER A 47 -26.72 29.98 -31.10
C SER A 47 -28.20 29.62 -30.88
N ALA A 48 -28.78 30.02 -29.73
CA ALA A 48 -30.01 30.84 -29.61
C ALA A 48 -30.34 31.19 -28.13
N LEU A 49 -31.03 32.32 -27.95
CA LEU A 49 -31.27 33.10 -26.71
C LEU A 49 -32.49 32.64 -25.87
N LEU A 50 -32.33 32.67 -24.52
CA LEU A 50 -33.19 33.17 -23.39
C LEU A 50 -34.74 32.96 -23.37
N PRO A 51 -35.47 33.21 -22.23
CA PRO A 51 -35.19 33.07 -20.78
C PRO A 51 -36.37 32.43 -19.97
N ALA A 52 -36.17 32.00 -18.71
CA ALA A 52 -37.24 31.98 -17.71
C ALA A 52 -36.70 31.99 -16.27
N ALA A 53 -37.31 32.85 -15.45
CA ALA A 53 -36.91 33.24 -14.11
C ALA A 53 -37.08 32.13 -13.06
N GLY A 54 -36.14 32.09 -12.13
CA GLY A 54 -36.21 31.30 -10.90
C GLY A 54 -35.33 31.93 -9.83
N LEU A 55 -35.87 32.94 -9.15
CA LEU A 55 -35.27 33.60 -8.01
C LEU A 55 -35.15 32.59 -6.85
N LEU A 56 -33.95 32.06 -6.63
CA LEU A 56 -33.56 31.49 -5.35
C LEU A 56 -32.32 32.22 -4.88
N THR A 57 -32.55 33.25 -4.07
CA THR A 57 -31.60 33.83 -3.13
C THR A 57 -31.24 32.79 -2.06
N ALA A 58 -30.51 31.75 -2.46
CA ALA A 58 -29.62 31.08 -1.54
C ALA A 58 -28.40 32.00 -1.42
N LYS A 59 -28.12 32.46 -0.20
CA LYS A 59 -26.78 32.92 0.14
C LYS A 59 -25.84 31.82 -0.34
N GLN A 60 -25.09 32.10 -1.41
CA GLN A 60 -23.87 31.39 -1.71
C GLN A 60 -23.05 31.54 -0.43
N GLY A 61 -23.11 30.54 0.45
CA GLY A 61 -22.09 30.40 1.47
C GLY A 61 -20.80 30.36 0.68
N HIS A 62 -19.97 31.37 0.86
CA HIS A 62 -18.60 31.34 0.41
C HIS A 62 -18.02 30.00 0.86
N ALA A 63 -17.90 29.04 -0.06
CA ALA A 63 -16.83 28.07 0.03
C ALA A 63 -15.58 28.95 0.00
N SER A 64 -15.07 29.22 1.19
CA SER A 64 -13.89 30.03 1.42
C SER A 64 -12.79 29.51 0.51
N GLU A 65 -12.38 30.38 -0.42
CA GLU A 65 -11.04 30.55 -0.95
C GLU A 65 -9.99 29.77 -0.13
N LEU A 66 -9.70 28.53 -0.52
CA LEU A 66 -8.44 27.84 -0.20
C LEU A 66 -7.48 27.93 -1.39
N GLU A 67 -7.74 28.84 -2.34
CA GLU A 67 -6.79 29.15 -3.39
C GLU A 67 -5.70 30.08 -2.84
N HIS A 68 -4.73 29.49 -2.13
CA HIS A 68 -3.49 30.20 -1.83
C HIS A 68 -2.64 30.25 -3.11
N HIS A 69 -2.79 31.32 -3.89
CA HIS A 69 -1.95 31.62 -5.07
C HIS A 69 -0.51 32.07 -4.72
N GLY A 70 -0.07 31.82 -3.48
CA GLY A 70 1.27 32.14 -3.01
C GLY A 70 2.29 31.05 -3.33
N PRO A 71 3.59 31.38 -3.38
CA PRO A 71 4.64 30.37 -3.43
C PRO A 71 4.62 29.52 -2.16
N LEU A 72 5.01 28.25 -2.27
CA LEU A 72 5.16 27.36 -1.13
C LEU A 72 6.20 27.90 -0.14
N SER A 73 5.96 27.67 1.15
CA SER A 73 7.01 27.82 2.15
C SER A 73 8.16 26.86 1.84
N ARG A 74 9.36 27.15 2.36
CA ARG A 74 10.51 26.23 2.20
C ARG A 74 10.21 24.85 2.79
N GLY A 75 9.53 24.79 3.94
CA GLY A 75 9.17 23.55 4.62
C GLY A 75 8.16 22.72 3.82
N ASP A 76 7.08 23.35 3.36
CA ASP A 76 6.05 22.66 2.57
C ASP A 76 6.60 22.18 1.22
N ALA A 77 7.44 22.98 0.56
CA ALA A 77 8.12 22.55 -0.66
C ALA A 77 9.05 21.35 -0.40
N ALA A 78 9.79 21.33 0.72
CA ALA A 78 10.66 20.21 1.08
C ALA A 78 9.85 18.93 1.33
N ILE A 79 8.75 19.02 2.09
CA ILE A 79 7.83 17.89 2.34
C ILE A 79 7.32 17.32 1.02
N LEU A 80 6.72 18.15 0.16
CA LEU A 80 6.13 17.70 -1.10
C LEU A 80 7.17 17.15 -2.07
N ARG A 81 8.40 17.69 -2.07
CA ARG A 81 9.49 17.15 -2.88
C ARG A 81 9.94 15.79 -2.38
N PHE A 82 10.07 15.58 -1.08
CA PHE A 82 10.42 14.27 -0.57
C PHE A 82 9.33 13.24 -0.85
N LEU A 83 8.06 13.59 -0.60
CA LEU A 83 6.92 12.73 -0.94
C LEU A 83 6.93 12.39 -2.43
N ALA A 84 7.11 13.38 -3.32
CA ALA A 84 7.23 13.12 -4.76
C ALA A 84 8.39 12.17 -5.12
N ALA A 85 9.48 12.17 -4.36
CA ALA A 85 10.59 11.24 -4.54
C ALA A 85 10.23 9.82 -4.05
N ALA A 86 9.56 9.71 -2.90
CA ALA A 86 9.05 8.44 -2.37
C ALA A 86 8.07 7.81 -3.36
N GLU A 87 7.09 8.57 -3.84
CA GLU A 87 6.11 8.09 -4.83
C GLU A 87 6.76 7.64 -6.14
N LEU A 88 7.84 8.28 -6.59
CA LEU A 88 8.59 7.84 -7.78
C LEU A 88 9.35 6.52 -7.56
N ILE A 89 9.80 6.28 -6.33
CA ILE A 89 10.45 5.03 -5.92
C ILE A 89 9.41 3.90 -5.85
N GLU A 90 8.27 4.16 -5.20
CA GLU A 90 7.17 3.20 -5.07
C GLU A 90 6.50 2.91 -6.41
N SER A 91 6.30 3.92 -7.25
CA SER A 91 5.87 3.73 -8.64
C SER A 91 6.76 2.75 -9.42
N ASP A 92 8.09 2.80 -9.23
CA ASP A 92 9.01 1.92 -9.93
C ASP A 92 8.94 0.47 -9.43
N LEU A 93 8.83 0.25 -8.11
CA LEU A 93 8.69 -1.10 -7.55
C LEU A 93 7.32 -1.70 -7.90
N TRP A 94 6.23 -0.93 -7.76
CA TRP A 94 4.88 -1.39 -8.10
C TRP A 94 4.72 -1.66 -9.59
N THR A 95 5.33 -0.85 -10.45
CA THR A 95 5.38 -1.14 -11.89
C THR A 95 6.05 -2.49 -12.18
N GLN A 96 7.13 -2.84 -11.48
CA GLN A 96 7.77 -4.14 -11.66
C GLN A 96 6.87 -5.30 -11.23
N TYR A 97 6.16 -5.17 -10.11
CA TYR A 97 5.16 -6.14 -9.70
C TYR A 97 4.01 -6.26 -10.70
N ASN A 98 3.48 -5.14 -11.18
CA ASN A 98 2.37 -5.10 -12.13
C ASN A 98 2.72 -5.71 -13.50
N GLU A 99 3.95 -5.48 -13.99
CA GLU A 99 4.45 -6.09 -15.22
C GLU A 99 4.43 -7.62 -15.20
N LEU A 100 4.64 -8.23 -14.03
CA LEU A 100 4.75 -9.68 -13.88
C LEU A 100 3.46 -10.31 -13.33
N GLY A 101 2.86 -9.69 -12.34
CA GLY A 101 1.80 -10.25 -11.49
C GLY A 101 0.48 -9.48 -11.49
N GLY A 102 0.37 -8.33 -12.16
CA GLY A 102 -0.86 -7.55 -12.24
C GLY A 102 -1.89 -8.13 -13.23
N VAL A 103 -3.03 -7.45 -13.40
CA VAL A 103 -4.14 -7.87 -14.28
C VAL A 103 -3.68 -8.19 -15.70
N ASN A 104 -2.75 -7.40 -16.23
CA ASN A 104 -2.16 -7.59 -17.56
C ASN A 104 -0.69 -8.08 -17.48
N GLY A 105 -0.33 -8.72 -16.36
CA GLY A 105 1.00 -9.22 -16.09
C GLY A 105 1.42 -10.31 -17.08
N GLY A 106 2.71 -10.36 -17.40
CA GLY A 106 3.23 -11.28 -18.42
C GLY A 106 3.68 -12.63 -17.89
N ASN A 107 3.54 -12.93 -16.58
CA ASN A 107 4.04 -14.17 -15.99
C ASN A 107 2.90 -14.99 -15.34
N PRO A 108 2.25 -15.90 -16.09
CA PRO A 108 1.09 -16.68 -15.61
C PRO A 108 1.35 -17.48 -14.34
N ALA A 109 2.54 -18.06 -14.20
CA ALA A 109 2.91 -18.82 -13.01
C ALA A 109 3.08 -17.90 -11.78
N TYR A 110 3.59 -16.69 -11.95
CA TYR A 110 3.70 -15.74 -10.85
C TYR A 110 2.33 -15.18 -10.45
N ILE A 111 1.49 -14.85 -11.44
CA ILE A 111 0.07 -14.47 -11.22
C ILE A 111 -0.65 -15.55 -10.41
N ALA A 112 -0.59 -16.81 -10.84
CA ALA A 112 -1.27 -17.90 -10.13
C ALA A 112 -0.72 -18.13 -8.71
N ALA A 113 0.58 -17.90 -8.48
CA ALA A 113 1.16 -18.00 -7.14
C ALA A 113 0.72 -16.84 -6.22
N LEU A 114 0.54 -15.64 -6.79
CA LEU A 114 -0.05 -14.50 -6.08
C LEU A 114 -1.53 -14.76 -5.80
N GLU A 115 -2.30 -15.29 -6.76
CA GLU A 115 -3.72 -15.64 -6.58
C GLU A 115 -3.94 -16.69 -5.47
N ASN A 116 -2.93 -17.52 -5.16
CA ASN A 116 -2.98 -18.42 -4.01
C ASN A 116 -2.95 -17.68 -2.66
N LEU A 117 -2.42 -16.46 -2.60
CA LEU A 117 -2.52 -15.59 -1.43
C LEU A 117 -3.91 -14.97 -1.36
N ASP A 118 -4.41 -14.43 -2.47
CA ASP A 118 -5.79 -13.96 -2.61
C ASP A 118 -6.12 -13.83 -4.11
N GLY A 119 -7.31 -14.30 -4.52
CA GLY A 119 -7.70 -14.36 -5.94
C GLY A 119 -7.76 -12.99 -6.64
N ASP A 120 -7.87 -11.90 -5.88
CA ASP A 120 -7.89 -10.54 -6.41
C ASP A 120 -6.49 -9.87 -6.43
N MET A 121 -5.43 -10.59 -6.05
CA MET A 121 -4.05 -10.07 -6.05
C MET A 121 -3.64 -9.32 -7.32
N PRO A 122 -3.91 -9.84 -8.54
CA PRO A 122 -3.56 -9.11 -9.76
C PRO A 122 -4.26 -7.76 -9.87
N GLN A 123 -5.51 -7.66 -9.42
CA GLN A 123 -6.28 -6.41 -9.41
C GLN A 123 -5.70 -5.44 -8.39
N TYR A 124 -5.45 -5.89 -7.16
CA TYR A 124 -4.86 -5.06 -6.10
C TYR A 124 -3.50 -4.49 -6.50
N ILE A 125 -2.62 -5.32 -7.09
CA ILE A 125 -1.31 -4.88 -7.59
C ILE A 125 -1.48 -3.81 -8.67
N SER A 126 -2.41 -4.01 -9.62
CA SER A 126 -2.65 -3.05 -10.70
C SER A 126 -3.21 -1.72 -10.21
N ASP A 127 -4.15 -1.75 -9.25
CA ASP A 127 -4.77 -0.54 -8.69
C ASP A 127 -3.75 0.25 -7.86
N ASN A 128 -3.02 -0.39 -6.95
CA ASN A 128 -1.97 0.26 -6.15
C ASN A 128 -0.87 0.87 -7.06
N THR A 129 -0.58 0.22 -8.20
CA THR A 129 0.35 0.79 -9.20
C THR A 129 -0.20 2.04 -9.87
N ASP A 130 -1.50 2.07 -10.20
CA ASP A 130 -2.14 3.27 -10.78
C ASP A 130 -2.15 4.42 -9.76
N ASP A 131 -2.43 4.11 -8.49
CA ASP A 131 -2.44 5.06 -7.40
C ASP A 131 -1.05 5.70 -7.20
N GLU A 132 0.04 4.91 -7.09
CA GLU A 132 1.40 5.49 -6.93
C GLU A 132 1.84 6.33 -8.14
N LEU A 133 1.50 5.88 -9.36
CA LEU A 133 1.77 6.67 -10.55
C LEU A 133 1.01 8.00 -10.51
N SER A 134 -0.22 8.00 -10.00
CA SER A 134 -1.05 9.19 -9.85
C SER A 134 -0.51 10.14 -8.76
N HIS A 135 -0.07 9.61 -7.61
CA HIS A 135 0.53 10.37 -6.52
C HIS A 135 1.80 11.09 -7.00
N ALA A 136 2.72 10.35 -7.62
CA ALA A 136 3.97 10.90 -8.17
C ALA A 136 3.69 12.01 -9.20
N ALA A 137 2.74 11.78 -10.11
CA ALA A 137 2.38 12.74 -11.14
C ALA A 137 1.74 14.01 -10.56
N PHE A 138 0.81 13.84 -9.62
CA PHE A 138 0.10 14.94 -8.96
C PHE A 138 1.07 15.83 -8.16
N LEU A 139 1.89 15.25 -7.29
CA LEU A 139 2.82 16.00 -6.45
C LEU A 139 3.81 16.83 -7.29
N ASN A 140 4.36 16.24 -8.36
CA ASN A 140 5.25 16.96 -9.27
C ASN A 140 4.54 18.06 -10.06
N ALA A 141 3.29 17.85 -10.47
CA ALA A 141 2.49 18.88 -11.14
C ALA A 141 2.13 20.03 -10.18
N TYR A 142 1.80 19.72 -8.93
CA TYR A 142 1.49 20.71 -7.90
C TYR A 142 2.73 21.53 -7.51
N LEU A 143 3.90 20.91 -7.37
CA LEU A 143 5.17 21.62 -7.17
C LEU A 143 5.41 22.64 -8.30
N LYS A 144 5.25 22.20 -9.56
CA LYS A 144 5.40 23.09 -10.73
C LYS A 144 4.37 24.23 -10.73
N SER A 145 3.12 23.95 -10.37
CA SER A 145 2.06 24.97 -10.37
C SER A 145 2.32 26.08 -9.33
N LYS A 146 3.03 25.76 -8.24
CA LYS A 146 3.47 26.73 -7.23
C LYS A 146 4.86 27.35 -7.52
N GLY A 147 5.44 27.06 -8.68
CA GLY A 147 6.78 27.55 -9.06
C GLY A 147 7.94 26.88 -8.32
N ALA A 148 7.68 25.79 -7.59
CA ALA A 148 8.70 24.98 -6.94
C ALA A 148 9.31 23.98 -7.92
N GLN A 149 10.52 23.50 -7.58
CA GLN A 149 11.22 22.53 -8.41
C GLN A 149 10.62 21.13 -8.23
N PRO A 150 10.20 20.46 -9.31
CA PRO A 150 9.77 19.06 -9.27
C PRO A 150 10.96 18.12 -9.00
N VAL A 151 10.65 16.86 -8.69
CA VAL A 151 11.64 15.79 -8.58
C VAL A 151 11.67 14.97 -9.88
N ASN A 152 12.88 14.59 -10.29
CA ASN A 152 13.11 13.65 -11.38
C ASN A 152 14.24 12.70 -10.96
N LEU A 153 13.99 11.39 -11.04
CA LEU A 153 14.96 10.35 -10.71
C LEU A 153 15.45 9.57 -11.94
N ASP A 154 15.09 9.94 -13.16
CA ASP A 154 15.33 9.16 -14.37
C ASP A 154 16.82 8.90 -14.62
N ALA A 155 17.69 9.83 -14.23
CA ALA A 155 19.14 9.65 -14.31
C ALA A 155 19.67 8.49 -13.46
N PHE A 156 18.90 8.04 -12.45
CA PHE A 156 19.23 6.94 -11.55
C PHE A 156 18.52 5.62 -11.90
N ARG A 157 17.79 5.57 -13.02
CA ARG A 157 17.18 4.34 -13.56
C ARG A 157 18.26 3.45 -14.19
N THR A 158 19.12 2.88 -13.37
CA THR A 158 20.31 2.13 -13.80
C THR A 158 20.31 0.67 -13.36
N LEU A 159 19.44 0.28 -12.42
CA LEU A 159 19.38 -1.09 -11.93
C LEU A 159 18.81 -2.03 -13.00
N PRO A 160 19.26 -3.31 -13.02
CA PRO A 160 18.76 -4.28 -13.98
C PRO A 160 17.32 -4.69 -13.65
N SER A 161 16.55 -5.04 -14.69
CA SER A 161 15.25 -5.69 -14.54
C SER A 161 15.38 -7.20 -14.36
N SER A 162 14.33 -7.82 -13.81
CA SER A 162 14.13 -9.27 -13.91
C SER A 162 14.26 -9.75 -15.36
N GLN A 163 14.83 -10.94 -15.56
CA GLN A 163 14.93 -11.59 -16.88
C GLN A 163 13.80 -12.60 -17.13
N ALA A 164 12.79 -12.65 -16.25
CA ALA A 164 11.64 -13.53 -16.41
C ALA A 164 10.70 -12.99 -17.51
N THR A 165 10.00 -13.92 -18.18
CA THR A 165 8.95 -13.57 -19.14
C THR A 165 7.93 -12.64 -18.46
N GLY A 166 7.60 -11.54 -19.14
CA GLY A 166 6.71 -10.48 -18.68
C GLY A 166 7.42 -9.20 -18.21
N ALA A 167 8.64 -9.31 -17.68
CA ALA A 167 9.39 -8.14 -17.23
C ALA A 167 9.86 -7.27 -18.42
N LYS A 168 9.67 -5.95 -18.31
CA LYS A 168 10.27 -5.01 -19.27
C LYS A 168 11.76 -4.89 -19.02
N GLN A 169 12.56 -4.93 -20.08
CA GLN A 169 14.02 -4.85 -20.00
C GLN A 169 14.50 -3.39 -20.04
N ILE A 170 14.19 -2.65 -18.97
CA ILE A 170 14.54 -1.24 -18.81
C ILE A 170 15.38 -1.03 -17.54
N GLY A 171 16.00 0.15 -17.43
CA GLY A 171 16.66 0.56 -16.19
C GLY A 171 15.64 0.84 -15.08
N ARG A 172 15.90 0.32 -13.87
CA ARG A 172 15.06 0.47 -12.69
C ARG A 172 15.66 1.41 -11.67
N LEU A 173 14.81 2.01 -10.83
CA LEU A 173 15.23 2.72 -9.62
C LEU A 173 15.42 1.76 -8.45
N THR A 174 14.60 0.71 -8.42
CA THR A 174 14.47 -0.21 -7.30
C THR A 174 14.86 -1.63 -7.70
N ASN A 175 15.36 -2.38 -6.73
CA ASN A 175 15.78 -3.77 -6.86
C ASN A 175 14.78 -4.68 -6.15
N LEU A 176 14.14 -5.60 -6.88
CA LEU A 176 13.26 -6.64 -6.31
C LEU A 176 13.85 -8.06 -6.41
N LEU A 177 15.12 -8.17 -6.83
CA LEU A 177 15.77 -9.44 -7.14
C LEU A 177 16.43 -10.08 -5.90
N ASN A 178 16.69 -9.28 -4.86
CA ASN A 178 17.21 -9.72 -3.57
C ASN A 178 16.95 -8.67 -2.48
N LEU A 179 16.05 -9.00 -1.56
CA LEU A 179 15.58 -8.12 -0.50
C LEU A 179 15.85 -8.70 0.89
N ASP A 180 15.99 -7.81 1.87
CA ASP A 180 16.00 -8.08 3.30
C ASP A 180 14.73 -7.48 3.95
N VAL A 181 13.59 -8.15 3.77
CA VAL A 181 12.28 -7.61 4.16
C VAL A 181 12.12 -7.57 5.68
N ASP A 182 11.99 -6.37 6.26
CA ASP A 182 11.72 -6.22 7.69
C ASP A 182 10.27 -6.59 8.00
N LEU A 183 10.10 -7.64 8.82
CA LEU A 183 8.78 -8.11 9.27
C LEU A 183 8.41 -7.59 10.67
N SER A 184 9.17 -6.66 11.23
CA SER A 184 8.93 -6.09 12.56
C SER A 184 7.56 -5.40 12.67
N TRP A 185 7.03 -4.90 11.56
CA TRP A 185 5.68 -4.32 11.48
C TRP A 185 4.59 -5.32 11.89
N TYR A 186 4.77 -6.60 11.57
CA TYR A 186 3.76 -7.64 11.82
C TYR A 186 3.47 -7.78 13.32
N THR A 187 4.53 -7.85 14.12
CA THR A 187 4.46 -7.93 15.58
C THR A 187 4.15 -6.58 16.19
N ARG A 188 4.69 -5.48 15.64
CA ARG A 188 4.40 -4.10 16.10
C ARG A 188 2.90 -3.86 16.17
N TYR A 189 2.19 -4.15 15.08
CA TYR A 189 0.74 -3.90 14.98
C TYR A 189 -0.14 -4.90 15.74
N ARG A 190 0.43 -5.97 16.29
CA ARG A 190 -0.25 -6.96 17.16
C ARG A 190 0.14 -6.83 18.64
N SER A 191 0.88 -5.79 18.99
CA SER A 191 1.37 -5.56 20.36
C SER A 191 0.82 -4.27 20.95
N GLU A 192 0.78 -4.19 22.28
CA GLU A 192 0.41 -2.98 23.01
C GLU A 192 1.55 -1.92 23.07
N GLU A 193 2.73 -2.23 22.50
CA GLU A 193 3.92 -1.37 22.56
C GLU A 193 4.05 -0.45 21.31
N ASN A 194 4.78 0.66 21.48
CA ASN A 194 5.00 1.64 20.41
C ASN A 194 6.50 1.93 20.21
N PRO A 195 7.03 1.82 18.96
CA PRO A 195 8.45 2.10 18.68
C PRO A 195 8.86 3.54 19.00
N ASP A 196 7.93 4.50 18.98
CA ASP A 196 8.17 5.90 19.38
C ASP A 196 8.57 6.05 20.86
N PHE A 197 8.40 5.00 21.67
CA PHE A 197 8.84 4.94 23.07
C PHE A 197 9.99 3.95 23.31
N GLY A 198 10.70 3.58 22.23
CA GLY A 198 11.89 2.73 22.29
C GLY A 198 11.60 1.23 22.29
N ALA A 199 10.35 0.83 22.06
CA ALA A 199 10.00 -0.57 21.85
C ALA A 199 10.71 -1.13 20.61
N LYS A 200 11.16 -2.39 20.70
CA LYS A 200 11.86 -3.07 19.61
C LYS A 200 11.15 -4.35 19.28
N PHE A 201 10.74 -4.48 18.03
CA PHE A 201 10.00 -5.63 17.54
C PHE A 201 10.92 -6.54 16.73
N LYS A 202 10.68 -7.84 16.83
CA LYS A 202 11.23 -8.82 15.91
C LYS A 202 10.10 -9.28 15.01
N GLY A 203 10.42 -9.53 13.74
CA GLY A 203 9.48 -10.20 12.85
C GLY A 203 9.15 -11.63 13.32
N PRO A 204 8.02 -12.20 12.88
CA PRO A 204 7.62 -13.57 13.21
C PRO A 204 8.57 -14.62 12.63
N PHE A 205 9.31 -14.28 11.57
CA PHE A 205 10.40 -15.04 10.98
C PHE A 205 11.31 -14.07 10.20
N THR A 206 12.28 -14.58 9.45
CA THR A 206 13.25 -13.75 8.71
C THR A 206 13.17 -14.04 7.21
N ILE A 207 13.03 -12.99 6.42
CA ILE A 207 13.21 -12.99 4.97
C ILE A 207 14.50 -12.22 4.70
N SER A 208 15.54 -12.90 4.23
CA SER A 208 16.82 -12.27 3.94
C SER A 208 17.43 -12.79 2.65
N ASN A 209 17.91 -11.86 1.83
CA ASN A 209 18.46 -12.08 0.49
C ASN A 209 17.51 -12.92 -0.39
N GLN A 210 16.24 -12.51 -0.48
CA GLN A 210 15.20 -13.23 -1.22
C GLN A 210 14.65 -12.40 -2.38
N PRO A 211 14.40 -13.00 -3.55
CA PRO A 211 13.67 -12.32 -4.61
C PRO A 211 12.20 -12.18 -4.24
N ALA A 212 11.63 -11.01 -4.53
CA ALA A 212 10.18 -10.79 -4.50
C ALA A 212 9.55 -10.84 -5.90
N VAL A 213 10.35 -10.95 -6.96
CA VAL A 213 9.86 -11.23 -8.32
C VAL A 213 10.64 -12.39 -8.94
N PRO A 214 10.05 -13.15 -9.89
CA PRO A 214 10.77 -14.18 -10.65
C PRO A 214 12.07 -13.65 -11.23
N LEU A 215 13.19 -14.36 -11.08
CA LEU A 215 14.49 -13.90 -11.58
C LEU A 215 14.66 -14.11 -13.08
N ASN A 216 14.28 -15.30 -13.56
CA ASN A 216 14.34 -15.74 -14.95
C ASN A 216 13.52 -17.02 -15.15
N ASP A 217 13.28 -17.39 -16.41
CA ASP A 217 12.45 -18.56 -16.77
C ASP A 217 13.12 -19.92 -16.51
N THR A 218 14.44 -19.95 -16.29
CA THR A 218 15.15 -21.20 -15.95
C THR A 218 14.97 -21.54 -14.46
N ASP A 219 14.97 -20.53 -13.59
CA ASP A 219 14.66 -20.67 -12.15
C ASP A 219 13.17 -20.99 -11.97
N THR A 220 12.31 -20.18 -12.61
CA THR A 220 10.85 -20.28 -12.49
C THR A 220 10.19 -20.22 -13.87
N PRO A 221 9.88 -21.35 -14.51
CA PRO A 221 9.25 -21.36 -15.83
C PRO A 221 7.85 -20.70 -15.78
N PRO A 222 7.54 -19.77 -16.70
CA PRO A 222 6.41 -18.85 -16.57
C PRO A 222 5.02 -19.51 -16.73
N ASN A 223 4.96 -20.76 -17.15
CA ASN A 223 3.72 -21.53 -17.31
C ASN A 223 3.62 -22.71 -16.34
N THR A 224 4.46 -22.74 -15.30
CA THR A 224 4.40 -23.77 -14.25
C THR A 224 3.09 -23.66 -13.48
N PRO A 225 2.27 -24.72 -13.39
CA PRO A 225 1.06 -24.71 -12.57
C PRO A 225 1.36 -24.44 -11.10
N GLN A 226 0.51 -23.64 -10.44
CA GLN A 226 0.64 -23.26 -9.02
C GLN A 226 -0.55 -23.78 -8.19
N PRO A 227 -0.64 -25.08 -7.89
CA PRO A 227 -1.65 -25.56 -6.95
C PRO A 227 -1.37 -25.02 -5.54
N ALA A 228 -2.42 -24.85 -4.74
CA ALA A 228 -2.31 -24.57 -3.31
C ALA A 228 -2.76 -25.81 -2.49
N PRO A 229 -1.86 -26.50 -1.77
CA PRO A 229 -0.43 -26.21 -1.62
C PRO A 229 0.42 -26.59 -2.85
N PRO A 230 1.58 -25.93 -3.06
CA PRO A 230 2.49 -26.24 -4.15
C PRO A 230 3.20 -27.59 -3.97
N ILE A 231 3.19 -28.42 -5.01
CA ILE A 231 3.64 -29.83 -4.93
C ILE A 231 5.00 -30.13 -5.60
N THR A 232 5.41 -29.34 -6.60
CA THR A 232 6.70 -29.52 -7.28
C THR A 232 7.76 -28.56 -6.73
N PRO A 233 9.07 -28.85 -6.91
CA PRO A 233 10.10 -27.87 -6.56
C PRO A 233 9.91 -26.52 -7.26
N GLN A 234 9.54 -26.52 -8.54
CA GLN A 234 9.32 -25.28 -9.31
C GLN A 234 8.10 -24.50 -8.82
N SER A 235 6.99 -25.16 -8.50
CA SER A 235 5.82 -24.47 -7.92
C SER A 235 6.13 -23.96 -6.51
N ARG A 236 6.91 -24.69 -5.70
CA ARG A 236 7.35 -24.21 -4.38
C ARG A 236 8.27 -22.99 -4.48
N ARG A 237 9.20 -23.00 -5.44
CA ARG A 237 10.08 -21.86 -5.70
C ARG A 237 9.28 -20.62 -6.11
N MET A 238 8.36 -20.75 -7.06
CA MET A 238 7.50 -19.63 -7.48
C MET A 238 6.62 -19.13 -6.32
N GLN A 239 5.99 -20.03 -5.55
CA GLN A 239 5.19 -19.64 -4.39
C GLN A 239 6.02 -18.94 -3.31
N ALA A 240 7.27 -19.34 -3.09
CA ALA A 240 8.14 -18.68 -2.10
C ALA A 240 8.48 -17.23 -2.51
N ILE A 241 8.65 -16.98 -3.80
CA ILE A 241 8.83 -15.63 -4.36
C ILE A 241 7.56 -14.80 -4.17
N ALA A 242 6.38 -15.35 -4.51
CA ALA A 242 5.10 -14.68 -4.32
C ALA A 242 4.81 -14.38 -2.83
N ASN A 243 5.12 -15.32 -1.94
CA ASN A 243 5.00 -15.12 -0.49
C ASN A 243 5.94 -14.02 0.02
N THR A 244 7.17 -13.94 -0.53
CA THR A 244 8.10 -12.85 -0.24
C THR A 244 7.52 -11.50 -0.68
N ALA A 245 6.93 -11.44 -1.88
CA ALA A 245 6.23 -10.25 -2.36
C ALA A 245 5.08 -9.83 -1.45
N GLY A 246 4.23 -10.76 -1.02
CA GLY A 246 3.11 -10.47 -0.12
C GLY A 246 3.52 -9.81 1.20
N PHE A 247 4.63 -10.25 1.81
CA PHE A 247 5.17 -9.58 3.00
C PHE A 247 5.85 -8.24 2.67
N HIS A 248 6.50 -8.13 1.51
CA HIS A 248 7.13 -6.90 1.06
C HIS A 248 6.10 -5.79 0.77
N PHE A 249 4.94 -6.12 0.17
CA PHE A 249 3.83 -5.18 -0.03
C PHE A 249 3.43 -4.51 1.29
N ALA A 250 3.14 -5.30 2.32
CA ALA A 250 2.77 -4.76 3.63
C ALA A 250 3.91 -3.97 4.31
N TYR A 251 5.18 -4.34 4.07
CA TYR A 251 6.35 -3.61 4.58
C TYR A 251 6.49 -2.22 3.96
N ILE A 252 6.28 -2.09 2.64
CA ILE A 252 6.31 -0.82 1.92
C ILE A 252 5.20 0.09 2.43
N GLU A 253 3.97 -0.43 2.46
CA GLU A 253 2.76 0.36 2.63
C GLU A 253 2.55 0.80 4.09
N GLN A 254 3.00 0.00 5.07
CA GLN A 254 3.07 0.50 6.47
C GLN A 254 4.05 1.67 6.62
N GLY A 255 5.06 1.72 5.75
CA GLY A 255 6.05 2.79 5.69
C GLY A 255 5.42 4.07 5.16
N GLY A 256 4.70 3.98 4.04
CA GLY A 256 3.90 5.06 3.45
C GLY A 256 2.91 5.65 4.46
N ALA A 257 2.10 4.80 5.11
CA ALA A 257 1.15 5.21 6.14
C ALA A 257 1.79 6.02 7.29
N SER A 258 2.96 5.58 7.77
CA SER A 258 3.71 6.26 8.83
C SER A 258 4.36 7.56 8.34
N LEU A 259 4.94 7.54 7.14
CA LEU A 259 5.59 8.70 6.52
C LEU A 259 4.62 9.85 6.32
N TYR A 260 3.47 9.59 5.68
CA TYR A 260 2.46 10.63 5.45
C TYR A 260 1.87 11.16 6.75
N THR A 261 1.68 10.29 7.76
CA THR A 261 1.30 10.72 9.12
C THR A 261 2.33 11.70 9.69
N ASN A 262 3.63 11.40 9.58
CA ASN A 262 4.68 12.28 10.06
C ASN A 262 4.76 13.61 9.28
N MET A 263 4.64 13.57 7.95
CA MET A 263 4.69 14.75 7.10
C MET A 263 3.48 15.69 7.33
N ALA A 264 2.30 15.14 7.59
CA ALA A 264 1.11 15.93 7.91
C ALA A 264 1.30 16.77 9.19
N LEU A 265 2.04 16.26 10.17
CA LEU A 265 2.35 17.00 11.40
C LEU A 265 3.32 18.18 11.15
N LYS A 266 4.04 18.17 10.02
CA LYS A 266 5.03 19.20 9.65
C LYS A 266 4.50 20.24 8.66
N ALA A 267 3.47 19.92 7.89
CA ALA A 267 2.89 20.83 6.90
C ALA A 267 2.28 22.09 7.56
N SER A 268 2.61 23.26 7.00
CA SER A 268 2.16 24.57 7.47
C SER A 268 0.93 25.05 6.69
N ASP A 269 1.02 25.01 5.36
CA ASP A 269 -0.07 25.43 4.49
C ASP A 269 -1.24 24.43 4.52
N LEU A 270 -2.48 24.94 4.58
CA LEU A 270 -3.67 24.08 4.69
C LEU A 270 -3.98 23.31 3.40
N GLU A 271 -3.63 23.85 2.24
CA GLU A 271 -3.76 23.14 0.96
C GLU A 271 -2.72 22.01 0.89
N VAL A 272 -1.50 22.27 1.32
CA VAL A 272 -0.44 21.25 1.44
C VAL A 272 -0.83 20.17 2.44
N LEU A 273 -1.30 20.55 3.64
CA LEU A 273 -1.80 19.61 4.63
C LEU A 273 -2.94 18.76 4.05
N ARG A 274 -3.88 19.37 3.31
CA ARG A 274 -4.97 18.66 2.65
C ARG A 274 -4.44 17.62 1.66
N ILE A 275 -3.42 17.94 0.88
CA ILE A 275 -2.78 16.99 -0.04
C ILE A 275 -2.18 15.83 0.75
N VAL A 276 -1.34 16.12 1.74
CA VAL A 276 -0.63 15.10 2.53
C VAL A 276 -1.60 14.17 3.26
N VAL A 277 -2.65 14.69 3.91
CA VAL A 277 -3.62 13.82 4.61
C VAL A 277 -4.53 13.05 3.66
N SER A 278 -4.77 13.54 2.44
CA SER A 278 -5.62 12.87 1.47
C SER A 278 -4.89 11.72 0.77
N ILE A 279 -3.64 11.93 0.36
CA ILE A 279 -2.79 10.84 -0.15
C ILE A 279 -2.49 9.85 0.97
N GLY A 280 -2.08 10.33 2.15
CA GLY A 280 -1.84 9.48 3.32
C GLY A 280 -3.06 8.65 3.75
N GLY A 281 -4.28 9.07 3.42
CA GLY A 281 -5.49 8.26 3.64
C GLY A 281 -5.56 7.03 2.72
N VAL A 282 -5.05 7.15 1.49
CA VAL A 282 -4.92 6.04 0.53
C VAL A 282 -3.81 5.08 0.98
N GLU A 283 -2.66 5.59 1.42
CA GLU A 283 -1.57 4.76 1.98
C GLU A 283 -2.02 3.89 3.16
N VAL A 284 -2.91 4.41 4.01
CA VAL A 284 -3.49 3.64 5.12
C VAL A 284 -4.43 2.54 4.62
N ASP A 285 -5.16 2.80 3.53
CA ASP A 285 -6.03 1.80 2.88
C ASP A 285 -5.18 0.68 2.23
N HIS A 286 -4.12 1.06 1.51
CA HIS A 286 -3.12 0.11 0.98
C HIS A 286 -2.55 -0.75 2.11
N PHE A 287 -2.06 -0.15 3.19
CA PHE A 287 -1.51 -0.92 4.31
C PHE A 287 -2.53 -1.91 4.88
N GLY A 288 -3.79 -1.48 5.09
CA GLY A 288 -4.86 -2.36 5.56
C GLY A 288 -5.10 -3.56 4.64
N LEU A 289 -5.11 -3.33 3.32
CA LEU A 289 -5.22 -4.37 2.31
C LEU A 289 -4.07 -5.37 2.41
N TRP A 290 -2.83 -4.91 2.37
CA TRP A 290 -1.66 -5.79 2.31
C TRP A 290 -1.35 -6.48 3.63
N HIS A 291 -1.64 -5.85 4.77
CA HIS A 291 -1.54 -6.46 6.09
C HIS A 291 -2.45 -7.70 6.18
N ASP A 292 -3.68 -7.63 5.67
CA ASP A 292 -4.57 -8.80 5.55
C ASP A 292 -3.95 -9.89 4.68
N LYS A 293 -3.54 -9.54 3.45
CA LYS A 293 -3.11 -10.55 2.48
C LYS A 293 -1.78 -11.22 2.82
N ALA A 294 -0.86 -10.51 3.46
CA ALA A 294 0.41 -11.07 3.91
C ALA A 294 0.21 -12.27 4.86
N GLY A 295 -0.87 -12.28 5.65
CA GLY A 295 -1.21 -13.39 6.54
C GLY A 295 -1.40 -14.73 5.83
N ASN A 296 -1.85 -14.72 4.56
CA ASN A 296 -2.16 -15.94 3.81
C ASN A 296 -0.90 -16.73 3.42
N ALA A 297 0.25 -16.07 3.32
CA ALA A 297 1.54 -16.73 3.05
C ALA A 297 1.99 -17.68 4.18
N VAL A 298 1.46 -17.50 5.39
CA VAL A 298 1.83 -18.20 6.64
C VAL A 298 0.60 -18.82 7.33
N ALA A 299 -0.47 -19.02 6.57
CA ALA A 299 -1.67 -19.75 6.98
C ALA A 299 -1.96 -20.92 6.03
N THR A 300 -2.76 -21.88 6.49
CA THR A 300 -3.24 -22.99 5.62
C THR A 300 -4.05 -22.40 4.44
N PRO A 301 -3.87 -22.89 3.20
CA PRO A 301 -3.11 -24.10 2.82
C PRO A 301 -1.63 -23.88 2.49
N LEU A 302 -1.11 -22.65 2.52
CA LEU A 302 0.26 -22.35 2.07
C LEU A 302 1.33 -22.54 3.16
N ALA A 303 0.95 -22.42 4.42
CA ALA A 303 1.86 -22.55 5.55
C ALA A 303 2.69 -23.84 5.53
N GLY A 304 3.93 -23.74 6.03
CA GLY A 304 4.91 -24.82 5.98
C GLY A 304 5.68 -24.91 4.67
N LEU A 305 5.54 -23.90 3.79
CA LEU A 305 6.30 -23.80 2.56
C LEU A 305 7.80 -23.63 2.86
N ILE A 306 8.63 -24.42 2.17
CA ILE A 306 10.09 -24.27 2.17
C ILE A 306 10.52 -24.02 0.72
N ASP A 307 11.24 -22.92 0.49
CA ASP A 307 11.88 -22.64 -0.78
C ASP A 307 13.00 -23.68 -1.04
N PRO A 308 12.91 -24.49 -2.12
CA PRO A 308 13.90 -25.52 -2.40
C PRO A 308 15.27 -24.95 -2.83
N VAL A 309 15.36 -23.66 -3.18
CA VAL A 309 16.60 -23.01 -3.63
C VAL A 309 17.30 -22.33 -2.47
N THR A 310 16.58 -21.56 -1.67
CA THR A 310 17.18 -20.72 -0.61
C THR A 310 17.03 -21.32 0.79
N GLY A 311 16.13 -22.28 0.98
CA GLY A 311 15.78 -22.82 2.29
C GLY A 311 14.89 -21.90 3.14
N LEU A 312 14.47 -20.74 2.61
CA LEU A 312 13.51 -19.86 3.29
C LEU A 312 12.25 -20.66 3.65
N THR A 313 11.81 -20.52 4.89
CA THR A 313 10.62 -21.21 5.40
C THR A 313 9.54 -20.19 5.76
N PHE A 314 8.33 -20.41 5.23
CA PHE A 314 7.12 -19.70 5.66
C PHE A 314 6.37 -20.59 6.64
N PRO A 315 6.50 -20.37 7.97
CA PRO A 315 5.90 -21.23 8.98
C PRO A 315 4.37 -21.11 9.02
N ASP A 316 3.72 -22.03 9.72
CA ASP A 316 2.33 -21.83 10.14
C ASP A 316 2.29 -20.97 11.41
N LEU A 317 1.94 -19.69 11.27
CA LEU A 317 1.85 -18.78 12.41
C LEU A 317 0.59 -18.99 13.26
N ASN A 318 -0.37 -19.78 12.77
CA ASN A 318 -1.59 -20.14 13.49
C ASN A 318 -1.46 -21.46 14.27
N ALA A 319 -0.27 -22.06 14.37
CA ALA A 319 -0.06 -23.36 15.02
C ALA A 319 1.15 -23.37 16.00
N PRO A 320 0.94 -23.11 17.31
CA PRO A 320 -0.30 -22.63 17.93
C PRO A 320 -0.51 -21.13 17.64
N PRO A 321 -1.77 -20.66 17.58
CA PRO A 321 -2.02 -19.24 17.40
C PRO A 321 -1.76 -18.50 18.72
N THR A 322 -1.10 -17.35 18.60
CA THR A 322 -0.99 -16.35 19.67
C THR A 322 -1.49 -15.02 19.11
N GLU A 323 -1.79 -14.07 19.98
CA GLU A 323 -2.14 -12.71 19.55
C GLU A 323 -1.08 -12.09 18.62
N LEU A 324 0.20 -12.33 18.90
CA LEU A 324 1.32 -11.85 18.08
C LEU A 324 1.50 -12.56 16.73
N THR A 325 0.88 -13.73 16.54
CA THR A 325 1.09 -14.59 15.37
C THR A 325 -0.19 -14.88 14.58
N GLN A 326 -1.35 -14.52 15.11
CA GLN A 326 -2.63 -14.79 14.47
C GLN A 326 -2.79 -13.96 13.19
N THR A 327 -2.98 -14.66 12.07
CA THR A 327 -2.86 -14.05 10.74
C THR A 327 -4.01 -13.13 10.39
N ASN A 328 -5.21 -13.36 10.92
CA ASN A 328 -6.39 -12.54 10.69
C ASN A 328 -6.59 -11.39 11.71
N LEU A 329 -5.63 -11.13 12.61
CA LEU A 329 -5.58 -9.90 13.40
C LEU A 329 -4.93 -8.78 12.60
N ILE A 330 -5.74 -8.13 11.76
CA ILE A 330 -5.27 -7.16 10.76
C ILE A 330 -5.41 -5.70 11.21
N LEU A 331 -6.22 -5.42 12.23
CA LEU A 331 -6.37 -4.06 12.74
C LEU A 331 -5.32 -3.79 13.82
N PRO A 332 -4.72 -2.58 13.87
CA PRO A 332 -3.73 -2.24 14.88
C PRO A 332 -4.24 -2.42 16.32
N GLU A 333 -3.55 -3.25 17.09
CA GLU A 333 -3.82 -3.39 18.52
C GLU A 333 -3.60 -2.04 19.24
N PRO A 334 -4.51 -1.60 20.12
CA PRO A 334 -4.32 -0.40 20.93
C PRO A 334 -2.98 -0.40 21.67
N CYS A 335 -2.25 0.71 21.59
CA CYS A 335 -0.94 0.83 22.21
C CYS A 335 -0.79 2.14 23.01
N ASP A 336 0.32 2.25 23.73
CA ASP A 336 0.78 3.55 24.24
C ASP A 336 1.00 4.53 23.07
N PHE A 337 0.45 5.74 23.15
CA PHE A 337 0.55 6.71 22.04
C PHE A 337 1.09 8.09 22.44
N ILE A 338 0.55 8.74 23.47
CA ILE A 338 0.99 10.07 23.90
C ILE A 338 1.68 9.96 25.27
N LYS A 339 2.97 10.33 25.31
CA LYS A 339 3.80 10.21 26.50
C LYS A 339 3.41 11.23 27.57
N GLY A 340 3.44 10.80 28.83
CA GLY A 340 3.32 11.69 29.99
C GLY A 340 1.89 12.00 30.41
N GLU A 341 0.90 11.52 29.69
CA GLU A 341 -0.52 11.60 30.04
C GLU A 341 -1.04 10.23 30.48
N LYS A 342 -1.96 10.18 31.46
CA LYS A 342 -2.68 8.95 31.81
C LYS A 342 -3.86 8.73 30.85
N LEU A 343 -3.56 8.58 29.57
CA LEU A 343 -4.55 8.22 28.57
C LEU A 343 -4.67 6.70 28.45
N PRO A 344 -5.85 6.17 28.09
CA PRO A 344 -5.97 4.76 27.73
C PRO A 344 -5.20 4.44 26.44
N PRO A 345 -4.81 3.17 26.20
CA PRO A 345 -4.26 2.74 24.93
C PRO A 345 -5.17 3.12 23.74
N CYS A 346 -4.56 3.44 22.60
CA CYS A 346 -5.27 3.87 21.40
C CYS A 346 -4.78 3.11 20.17
N SER A 347 -5.69 2.71 19.29
CA SER A 347 -5.34 2.12 17.99
C SER A 347 -4.93 3.24 17.04
N VAL A 348 -3.69 3.17 16.54
CA VAL A 348 -3.06 4.20 15.71
C VAL A 348 -2.12 3.59 14.68
N ILE A 349 -1.87 4.32 13.60
CA ILE A 349 -0.70 4.09 12.74
C ILE A 349 0.56 4.42 13.54
N ARG A 350 1.55 3.52 13.51
CA ARG A 350 2.81 3.66 14.26
C ARG A 350 4.00 3.08 13.50
N PRO A 351 5.16 3.76 13.50
CA PRO A 351 5.51 4.99 14.24
C PRO A 351 4.88 6.27 13.69
N SER A 352 4.95 7.33 14.49
CA SER A 352 4.47 8.67 14.15
C SER A 352 5.52 9.76 14.40
N LEU A 353 6.58 9.48 15.18
CA LEU A 353 7.68 10.42 15.41
C LEU A 353 8.71 10.39 14.29
N THR A 354 9.30 11.55 14.00
CA THR A 354 10.25 11.73 12.88
C THR A 354 11.46 10.79 12.95
N GLU A 355 11.91 10.41 14.15
CA GLU A 355 13.04 9.49 14.30
C GLU A 355 12.77 8.09 13.72
N ASN A 356 11.50 7.66 13.68
CA ASN A 356 11.09 6.33 13.25
C ASN A 356 10.22 6.35 11.98
N ALA A 357 9.50 7.45 11.72
CA ALA A 357 8.55 7.61 10.61
C ALA A 357 8.94 8.72 9.62
N GLY A 358 10.00 9.49 9.92
CA GLY A 358 10.43 10.60 9.09
C GLY A 358 11.06 10.16 7.78
N ALA A 359 11.28 11.12 6.90
CA ALA A 359 11.84 10.93 5.57
C ALA A 359 13.23 10.25 5.62
N VAL A 360 14.08 10.61 6.58
CA VAL A 360 15.40 9.97 6.75
C VAL A 360 15.25 8.52 7.22
N ALA A 361 14.27 8.23 8.07
CA ALA A 361 13.97 6.87 8.51
C ALA A 361 13.50 6.01 7.32
N THR A 362 12.62 6.55 6.46
CA THR A 362 12.17 5.89 5.22
C THR A 362 13.33 5.49 4.32
N ILE A 363 14.24 6.42 3.98
CA ILE A 363 15.37 6.10 3.10
C ILE A 363 16.32 5.07 3.73
N LYS A 364 16.54 5.14 5.05
CA LYS A 364 17.31 4.12 5.76
C LYS A 364 16.63 2.75 5.72
N SER A 365 15.30 2.71 5.86
CA SER A 365 14.51 1.49 5.78
C SER A 365 14.64 0.85 4.39
N PHE A 366 14.41 1.60 3.31
CA PHE A 366 14.59 1.09 1.94
C PHE A 366 16.03 0.66 1.65
N THR A 367 17.03 1.34 2.23
CA THR A 367 18.43 0.92 2.11
C THR A 367 18.69 -0.40 2.83
N ALA A 368 18.14 -0.58 4.04
CA ALA A 368 18.27 -1.81 4.82
C ALA A 368 17.55 -2.99 4.17
N ASP A 369 16.44 -2.73 3.47
CA ASP A 369 15.68 -3.70 2.68
C ASP A 369 16.41 -4.15 1.40
N LEU A 370 17.54 -3.52 1.05
CA LEU A 370 18.27 -3.73 -0.20
C LEU A 370 17.51 -3.29 -1.47
N LEU A 371 16.45 -2.50 -1.32
CA LEU A 371 15.69 -1.90 -2.42
C LEU A 371 16.57 -1.05 -3.34
N PHE A 372 17.64 -0.46 -2.79
CA PHE A 372 18.61 0.37 -3.52
C PHE A 372 19.95 -0.35 -3.78
N ALA A 373 20.02 -1.67 -3.62
CA ALA A 373 21.25 -2.40 -3.88
C ALA A 373 21.72 -2.20 -5.33
N GLY A 374 22.95 -1.72 -5.49
CA GLY A 374 23.53 -1.39 -6.80
C GLY A 374 23.34 0.06 -7.25
N GLN A 375 22.63 0.90 -6.48
CA GLN A 375 22.50 2.33 -6.80
C GLN A 375 23.81 3.09 -6.61
N SER A 376 23.91 4.21 -7.32
CA SER A 376 25.09 5.08 -7.26
C SER A 376 25.15 5.92 -5.98
N THR A 377 26.35 6.35 -5.59
CA THR A 377 26.51 7.32 -4.47
C THR A 377 25.71 8.61 -4.70
N ALA A 378 25.67 9.11 -5.93
CA ALA A 378 24.91 10.31 -6.28
C ALA A 378 23.39 10.15 -6.07
N PHE A 379 22.85 8.94 -6.26
CA PHE A 379 21.46 8.65 -5.94
C PHE A 379 21.21 8.80 -4.44
N PHE A 380 22.05 8.17 -3.60
CA PHE A 380 21.93 8.25 -2.15
C PHE A 380 22.10 9.68 -1.62
N GLU A 381 23.05 10.44 -2.16
CA GLU A 381 23.24 11.85 -1.81
C GLU A 381 21.98 12.66 -2.11
N PHE A 382 21.42 12.50 -3.32
CA PHE A 382 20.23 13.24 -3.75
C PHE A 382 18.99 12.93 -2.91
N ILE A 383 18.65 11.65 -2.72
CA ILE A 383 17.44 11.29 -1.95
C ILE A 383 17.58 11.61 -0.45
N MET A 384 18.79 11.49 0.10
CA MET A 384 19.04 11.81 1.51
C MET A 384 19.02 13.33 1.74
N GLU A 385 19.46 14.14 0.77
CA GLU A 385 19.29 15.59 0.82
C GLU A 385 17.81 15.97 0.93
N LEU A 386 16.96 15.43 0.04
CA LEU A 386 15.51 15.65 0.11
C LEU A 386 14.92 15.21 1.45
N ALA A 387 15.36 14.05 1.95
CA ALA A 387 14.87 13.51 3.21
C ALA A 387 15.22 14.40 4.41
N VAL A 388 16.47 14.87 4.49
CA VAL A 388 16.93 15.76 5.56
C VAL A 388 16.18 17.09 5.52
N GLU A 389 15.93 17.65 4.33
CA GLU A 389 15.16 18.89 4.19
C GLU A 389 13.69 18.71 4.65
N ALA A 390 13.04 17.61 4.28
CA ALA A 390 11.67 17.32 4.70
C ALA A 390 11.56 17.09 6.23
N ASP A 391 12.50 16.35 6.83
CA ASP A 391 12.50 16.13 8.28
C ASP A 391 12.78 17.41 9.07
N ALA A 392 13.59 18.32 8.50
CA ALA A 392 13.87 19.63 9.08
C ALA A 392 12.68 20.61 8.99
N ALA A 393 11.67 20.33 8.16
CA ALA A 393 10.46 21.13 8.07
C ALA A 393 9.74 21.19 9.43
N ARG A 394 9.25 22.38 9.76
CA ARG A 394 8.48 22.65 10.97
C ARG A 394 7.22 23.37 10.58
N ARG A 395 6.13 23.00 11.25
CA ARG A 395 4.87 23.70 11.14
C ARG A 395 5.02 25.12 11.67
N ASP A 396 4.74 26.09 10.83
CA ASP A 396 4.59 27.49 11.21
C ASP A 396 3.23 27.63 11.91
N LEU A 397 3.25 28.08 13.17
CA LEU A 397 2.06 28.22 14.02
C LEU A 397 1.45 29.62 13.93
#